data_AF-A0A3P7EU56-F1
#
_entry.id   AF-A0A3P7EU56-F1
#
_cell.length_a   1.000
_cell.length_b   1.000
_cell.length_c   1.000
_cell.angle_alpha   90.00
_cell.angle_beta   90.00
_cell.angle_gamma   90.00
#
_symmetry.space_group_name_H-M   'P 1'
#
loop_
_entity.id
_entity.type
_entity.pdbx_description
1 polymer ?
#
loop_
_entity_poly.entity_id
_entity_poly.type
_entity_poly.pdbx_seq_one_letter_code
_entity_poly.pdbx_strand_id
1 'polypeptide(L)'
;MRVIELLEYEKSLENEAKSKRDALLLAGYLNSALVYAKQDETVECIKNCDKALEVDPKCVKALYRKALALQEQNDADEAIIEYKKVLEYEPDNKAAVAQIVACKKKLAEIREKEKKRYKGMFERFAAKEKVETNEDLETTPMGTASPKSEVVN
;
A
#
# COMPACT_ATOMS: atom_id res chain seq x y z
N MET A 1 20.44 12.31 -19.01
CA MET A 1 19.17 11.77 -19.55
C MET A 1 19.20 11.53 -21.06
N ARG A 2 19.92 12.33 -21.87
CA ARG A 2 19.91 12.22 -23.34
C ARG A 2 20.30 10.85 -23.94
N VAL A 3 21.23 10.12 -23.32
CA VAL A 3 21.70 8.83 -23.85
C VAL A 3 20.64 7.73 -23.73
N ILE A 4 19.91 7.66 -22.61
CA ILE A 4 18.85 6.66 -22.41
C ILE A 4 17.75 6.85 -23.46
N GLU A 5 17.29 8.09 -23.66
CA GLU A 5 16.32 8.42 -24.70
C GLU A 5 16.76 7.94 -26.08
N LEU A 6 18.01 8.23 -26.48
CA LEU A 6 18.53 7.81 -27.79
C LEU A 6 18.54 6.29 -27.94
N LEU A 7 18.95 5.57 -26.88
CA LEU A 7 19.00 4.11 -26.90
C LEU A 7 17.59 3.48 -26.88
N GLU A 8 16.58 4.14 -26.30
CA GLU A 8 15.17 3.69 -26.32
C GLU A 8 14.58 3.70 -27.74
N TYR A 9 14.92 4.72 -28.54
CA TYR A 9 14.48 4.84 -29.93
C TYR A 9 15.24 3.92 -30.88
N GLU A 10 16.46 3.53 -30.51
CA GLU A 10 17.33 2.68 -31.32
C GLU A 10 16.95 1.19 -31.22
N LYS A 11 15.86 0.84 -31.92
CA LYS A 11 15.31 -0.52 -31.97
C LYS A 11 15.84 -1.37 -33.13
N SER A 12 16.64 -0.77 -34.03
CA SER A 12 17.12 -1.46 -35.24
C SER A 12 18.38 -2.30 -35.01
N LEU A 13 19.05 -2.14 -33.86
CA LEU A 13 20.24 -2.91 -33.53
C LEU A 13 19.94 -4.39 -33.30
N GLU A 14 20.84 -5.23 -33.80
CA GLU A 14 20.77 -6.69 -33.70
C GLU A 14 22.03 -7.26 -33.02
N ASN A 15 21.95 -8.53 -32.62
CA ASN A 15 23.08 -9.32 -32.09
C ASN A 15 23.81 -8.61 -30.94
N GLU A 16 25.15 -8.58 -30.99
CA GLU A 16 26.00 -7.97 -29.97
C GLU A 16 25.69 -6.48 -29.74
N ALA A 17 25.33 -5.74 -30.80
CA ALA A 17 24.99 -4.33 -30.69
C ALA A 17 23.69 -4.14 -29.89
N LYS A 18 22.68 -5.01 -30.12
CA LYS A 18 21.46 -5.04 -29.30
C LYS A 18 21.77 -5.35 -27.84
N SER A 19 22.57 -6.38 -27.56
CA SER A 19 22.94 -6.74 -26.19
C SER A 19 23.69 -5.62 -25.47
N LYS A 20 24.61 -4.91 -26.16
CA LYS A 20 25.29 -3.74 -25.61
C LYS A 20 24.32 -2.59 -25.32
N ARG A 21 23.37 -2.34 -26.23
CA ARG A 21 22.31 -1.34 -26.04
C ARG A 21 21.45 -1.67 -24.83
N ASP A 22 21.00 -2.91 -24.71
CA ASP A 22 20.17 -3.39 -23.59
C ASP A 22 20.94 -3.29 -22.27
N ALA A 23 22.22 -3.66 -22.22
CA ALA A 23 23.05 -3.50 -21.03
C ALA A 23 23.22 -2.03 -20.60
N LEU A 24 23.38 -1.11 -21.55
CA LEU A 24 23.46 0.33 -21.29
C LEU A 24 22.12 0.89 -20.80
N LEU A 25 21.01 0.48 -21.41
CA LEU A 25 19.66 0.85 -20.96
C LEU A 25 19.42 0.38 -19.53
N LEU A 26 19.68 -0.91 -19.24
CA LEU A 26 19.54 -1.48 -17.91
C LEU A 26 20.34 -0.71 -16.86
N ALA A 27 21.62 -0.44 -17.14
CA ALA A 27 22.47 0.35 -16.25
C ALA A 27 21.95 1.78 -16.06
N GLY A 28 21.48 2.42 -17.12
CA GLY A 28 20.90 3.76 -17.11
C GLY A 28 19.64 3.85 -16.25
N TYR A 29 18.71 2.91 -16.42
CA TYR A 29 17.49 2.84 -15.64
C TYR A 29 17.77 2.55 -14.16
N LEU A 30 18.67 1.61 -13.86
CA LEU A 30 19.07 1.32 -12.49
C LEU A 30 19.71 2.53 -11.81
N ASN A 31 20.58 3.26 -12.50
CA ASN A 31 21.18 4.47 -11.93
C ASN A 31 20.15 5.58 -11.72
N SER A 32 19.23 5.76 -12.67
CA SER A 32 18.13 6.73 -12.54
C SER A 32 17.22 6.38 -11.36
N ALA A 33 16.82 5.11 -11.22
CA ALA A 33 16.04 4.62 -10.09
C ALA A 33 16.75 4.87 -8.75
N LEU A 34 18.08 4.68 -8.68
CA LEU A 34 18.84 5.00 -7.46
C LEU A 34 18.79 6.49 -7.10
N VAL A 35 18.92 7.36 -8.10
CA VAL A 35 18.91 8.81 -7.89
C VAL A 35 17.53 9.24 -7.37
N TYR A 36 16.46 8.79 -8.01
CA TYR A 36 15.09 9.10 -7.58
C TYR A 36 14.77 8.53 -6.19
N ALA A 37 15.19 7.29 -5.89
CA ALA A 37 15.06 6.72 -4.55
C ALA A 37 15.77 7.54 -3.47
N LYS A 38 16.93 8.14 -3.78
CA LYS A 38 17.66 9.01 -2.85
C LYS A 38 17.05 10.41 -2.70
N GLN A 39 16.14 10.78 -3.61
CA GLN A 39 15.42 12.05 -3.59
C GLN A 39 14.01 11.89 -3.02
N ASP A 40 13.66 10.71 -2.51
CA ASP A 40 12.30 10.33 -2.07
C ASP A 40 11.23 10.45 -3.19
N GLU A 41 11.66 10.51 -4.45
CA GLU A 41 10.81 10.55 -5.65
C GLU A 41 10.40 9.12 -6.03
N THR A 42 9.50 8.55 -5.23
CA THR A 42 9.14 7.13 -5.30
C THR A 42 8.48 6.72 -6.62
N VAL A 43 7.68 7.59 -7.23
CA VAL A 43 6.97 7.31 -8.49
C VAL A 43 7.96 7.15 -9.65
N GLU A 44 8.91 8.07 -9.76
CA GLU A 44 9.98 8.07 -10.76
C GLU A 44 10.95 6.92 -10.53
N CYS A 45 11.21 6.57 -9.27
CA CYS A 45 11.97 5.37 -8.91
C CYS A 45 11.30 4.11 -9.47
N ILE A 46 10.01 3.90 -9.16
CA ILE A 46 9.24 2.74 -9.62
C ILE A 46 9.23 2.68 -11.15
N LYS A 47 8.96 3.80 -11.83
CA LYS A 47 8.95 3.87 -13.30
C LYS A 47 10.29 3.44 -13.92
N ASN A 48 11.41 3.86 -13.35
CA ASN A 48 12.73 3.45 -13.83
C ASN A 48 13.04 1.99 -13.49
N CYS A 49 12.59 1.49 -12.35
CA CYS A 49 12.67 0.07 -12.03
C CYS A 49 11.86 -0.78 -13.00
N ASP A 50 10.64 -0.39 -13.36
CA ASP A 50 9.81 -1.12 -14.32
C ASP A 50 10.49 -1.18 -15.69
N LYS A 51 11.03 -0.06 -16.18
CA LYS A 51 11.85 -0.04 -17.41
C LYS A 51 13.08 -0.94 -17.33
N ALA A 52 13.75 -1.01 -16.17
CA ALA A 52 14.86 -1.95 -15.96
C ALA A 52 14.39 -3.41 -16.04
N LEU A 53 13.21 -3.72 -15.49
CA LEU A 53 12.62 -5.05 -15.48
C LEU A 53 12.07 -5.47 -16.86
N GLU A 54 11.69 -4.53 -17.71
CA GLU A 54 11.39 -4.80 -19.12
C GLU A 54 12.64 -5.29 -19.89
N VAL A 55 13.82 -4.79 -19.52
CA VAL A 55 15.11 -5.20 -20.14
C VAL A 55 15.61 -6.51 -19.52
N ASP A 56 15.60 -6.61 -18.19
CA ASP A 56 15.97 -7.82 -17.45
C ASP A 56 14.96 -8.10 -16.32
N PRO A 57 13.99 -9.01 -16.55
CA PRO A 57 12.98 -9.38 -15.55
C PRO A 57 13.54 -9.99 -14.27
N LYS A 58 14.80 -10.46 -14.28
CA LYS A 58 15.47 -11.09 -13.15
C LYS A 58 16.38 -10.11 -12.40
N CYS A 59 16.36 -8.83 -12.75
CA CYS A 59 17.23 -7.84 -12.15
C CYS A 59 16.88 -7.59 -10.68
N VAL A 60 17.59 -8.27 -9.77
CA VAL A 60 17.37 -8.17 -8.32
C VAL A 60 17.45 -6.74 -7.80
N LYS A 61 18.37 -5.93 -8.34
CA LYS A 61 18.52 -4.51 -7.97
C LYS A 61 17.27 -3.70 -8.29
N ALA A 62 16.64 -3.95 -9.45
CA ALA A 62 15.41 -3.26 -9.84
C ALA A 62 14.23 -3.69 -8.97
N LEU A 63 14.04 -5.01 -8.78
CA LEU A 63 13.00 -5.59 -7.92
C LEU A 63 13.09 -5.04 -6.49
N TYR A 64 14.28 -5.08 -5.89
CA TYR A 64 14.49 -4.65 -4.51
C TYR A 64 14.21 -3.15 -4.32
N ARG A 65 14.62 -2.30 -5.27
CA ARG A 65 14.37 -0.86 -5.21
C ARG A 65 12.91 -0.50 -5.47
N LYS A 66 12.25 -1.21 -6.39
CA LYS A 66 10.80 -1.07 -6.62
C LYS A 66 10.04 -1.39 -5.33
N ALA A 67 10.39 -2.49 -4.67
CA ALA A 67 9.79 -2.90 -3.41
C ALA A 67 9.98 -1.85 -2.30
N LEU A 68 11.18 -1.27 -2.19
CA LEU A 68 11.44 -0.17 -1.24
C LEU A 68 10.57 1.06 -1.52
N ALA A 69 10.48 1.49 -2.77
CA ALA A 69 9.68 2.65 -3.16
C ALA A 69 8.17 2.41 -2.91
N LEU A 70 7.66 1.20 -3.18
CA LEU A 70 6.27 0.81 -2.85
C LEU A 70 6.01 0.82 -1.33
N GLN A 71 6.98 0.35 -0.54
CA GLN A 71 6.90 0.37 0.92
C GLN A 71 6.81 1.81 1.47
N GLU A 72 7.52 2.76 0.85
CA GLU A 72 7.47 4.20 1.15
C GLU A 72 6.11 4.82 0.76
N GLN A 73 5.49 4.37 -0.33
CA GLN A 73 4.13 4.79 -0.73
C GLN A 73 3.01 4.23 0.19
N ASN A 74 3.35 3.41 1.19
CA ASN A 74 2.43 2.67 2.07
C ASN A 74 1.75 1.46 1.44
N ASP A 75 2.17 1.05 0.25
CA ASP A 75 1.66 -0.14 -0.46
C ASP A 75 2.43 -1.39 -0.03
N ALA A 76 2.36 -1.70 1.27
CA ALA A 76 3.14 -2.77 1.89
C ALA A 76 2.80 -4.17 1.35
N ASP A 77 1.56 -4.40 0.89
CA ASP A 77 1.18 -5.68 0.26
C ASP A 77 1.90 -5.86 -1.09
N GLU A 78 1.98 -4.81 -1.93
CA GLU A 78 2.69 -4.85 -3.21
C GLU A 78 4.21 -4.95 -3.03
N ALA A 79 4.76 -4.21 -2.06
CA ALA A 79 6.17 -4.31 -1.70
C ALA A 79 6.58 -5.75 -1.34
N ILE A 80 5.74 -6.46 -0.58
CA ILE A 80 6.00 -7.87 -0.22
C ILE A 80 6.04 -8.77 -1.47
N ILE A 81 5.19 -8.53 -2.46
CA ILE A 81 5.19 -9.30 -3.71
C ILE A 81 6.53 -9.14 -4.43
N GLU A 82 7.01 -7.90 -4.57
CA GLU A 82 8.30 -7.63 -5.24
C GLU A 82 9.50 -8.17 -4.45
N TYR A 83 9.50 -8.08 -3.11
CA TYR A 83 10.54 -8.71 -2.30
C TYR A 83 10.53 -10.24 -2.39
N LYS A 84 9.36 -10.88 -2.55
CA LYS A 84 9.31 -12.33 -2.77
C LYS A 84 9.96 -12.72 -4.09
N LYS A 85 9.78 -11.94 -5.15
CA LYS A 85 10.50 -12.16 -6.42
C LYS A 85 12.01 -12.04 -6.25
N VAL A 86 12.49 -11.12 -5.39
CA VAL A 86 13.93 -11.08 -5.04
C VAL A 86 14.38 -12.42 -4.44
N LEU A 87 13.60 -12.99 -3.53
CA LEU A 87 13.91 -14.28 -2.90
C LEU A 87 13.77 -15.48 -3.82
N GLU A 88 13.01 -15.39 -4.91
CA GLU A 88 12.98 -16.42 -5.96
C GLU A 88 14.31 -16.51 -6.70
N TYR A 89 15.02 -15.39 -6.87
CA TYR A 89 16.32 -15.32 -7.55
C TYR A 89 17.52 -15.38 -6.60
N GLU A 90 17.39 -14.81 -5.40
CA GLU A 90 18.40 -14.82 -4.33
C GLU A 90 17.75 -15.29 -3.00
N PRO A 91 17.61 -16.61 -2.78
CA PRO A 91 16.95 -17.15 -1.59
C PRO A 91 17.61 -16.72 -0.27
N ASP A 92 18.92 -16.48 -0.28
CA ASP A 92 19.70 -16.08 0.89
C ASP A 92 19.74 -14.55 1.11
N ASN A 93 18.95 -13.77 0.37
CA ASN A 93 18.92 -12.32 0.49
C ASN A 93 18.27 -11.87 1.82
N LYS A 94 19.10 -11.74 2.85
CA LYS A 94 18.67 -11.31 4.20
C LYS A 94 18.00 -9.95 4.22
N ALA A 95 18.39 -9.05 3.31
CA ALA A 95 17.83 -7.71 3.24
C ALA A 95 16.36 -7.75 2.78
N ALA A 96 16.03 -8.59 1.79
CA ALA A 96 14.65 -8.80 1.34
C ALA A 96 13.80 -9.46 2.43
N VAL A 97 14.32 -10.48 3.12
CA VAL A 97 13.63 -11.12 4.26
C VAL A 97 13.30 -10.09 5.36
N ALA A 98 14.26 -9.25 5.73
CA ALA A 98 14.05 -8.23 6.76
C ALA A 98 12.96 -7.22 6.36
N GLN A 99 12.93 -6.78 5.11
CA GLN A 99 11.90 -5.85 4.63
C GLN A 99 10.51 -6.49 4.54
N ILE A 100 10.41 -7.77 4.17
CA ILE A 100 9.14 -8.51 4.23
C ILE A 100 8.59 -8.54 5.66
N VAL A 101 9.44 -8.78 6.66
CA VAL A 101 9.03 -8.78 8.07
C VAL A 101 8.54 -7.38 8.49
N ALA A 102 9.27 -6.32 8.09
CA ALA A 102 8.87 -4.93 8.36
C ALA A 102 7.51 -4.59 7.71
N CYS A 103 7.31 -4.96 6.45
CA CYS A 103 6.04 -4.75 5.74
C CYS A 103 4.88 -5.49 6.41
N LYS A 104 5.07 -6.77 6.79
CA LYS A 104 4.05 -7.56 7.49
C LYS A 104 3.67 -6.94 8.83
N LYS A 105 4.65 -6.41 9.58
CA LYS A 105 4.39 -5.69 10.83
C LYS A 105 3.55 -4.44 10.59
N LYS A 106 3.92 -3.61 9.60
CA LYS A 106 3.17 -2.41 9.21
C LYS A 106 1.72 -2.75 8.82
N LEU A 107 1.51 -3.80 8.02
CA LEU A 107 0.17 -4.28 7.65
C LEU A 107 -0.65 -4.73 8.86
N ALA A 108 -0.05 -5.46 9.80
CA ALA A 108 -0.73 -5.86 11.03
C ALA A 108 -1.16 -4.66 11.87
N GLU A 109 -0.30 -3.64 12.00
CA GLU A 109 -0.62 -2.39 12.70
C GLU A 109 -1.77 -1.61 12.03
N ILE A 110 -1.79 -1.54 10.70
CA ILE A 110 -2.88 -0.91 9.93
C ILE A 110 -4.19 -1.66 10.16
N ARG A 111 -4.19 -2.99 10.01
CA ARG A 111 -5.38 -3.83 10.21
C ARG A 111 -5.94 -3.72 11.63
N GLU A 112 -5.08 -3.66 12.65
CA GLU A 112 -5.53 -3.46 14.03
C GLU A 112 -6.12 -2.07 14.27
N LYS A 113 -5.55 -1.01 13.66
CA LYS A 113 -6.13 0.35 13.73
C LYS A 113 -7.49 0.41 13.03
N GLU A 114 -7.62 -0.20 11.86
CA GLU A 114 -8.86 -0.28 11.11
C GLU A 114 -9.93 -1.07 11.88
N LYS A 115 -9.58 -2.24 12.43
CA LYS A 115 -10.47 -3.04 13.27
C LYS A 115 -11.02 -2.24 14.45
N LYS A 116 -10.17 -1.49 15.16
CA LYS A 116 -10.59 -0.60 16.26
C LYS A 116 -11.51 0.52 15.76
N ARG A 117 -11.19 1.13 14.62
CA ARG A 117 -12.00 2.19 13.99
C ARG A 117 -13.40 1.68 13.63
N TYR A 118 -13.50 0.53 12.94
CA TYR A 118 -14.78 -0.07 12.56
C TYR A 118 -15.59 -0.51 13.78
N LYS A 119 -14.95 -1.10 14.79
CA LYS A 119 -15.61 -1.46 16.05
C LYS A 119 -16.25 -0.22 16.71
N GLY A 120 -15.48 0.86 16.87
CA GLY A 120 -16.02 2.10 17.45
C GLY A 120 -17.09 2.78 16.60
N MET A 121 -17.02 2.66 15.27
CA MET A 121 -18.08 3.12 14.37
C MET A 121 -19.37 2.32 14.54
N PHE A 122 -19.28 0.99 14.59
CA PHE A 122 -20.41 0.09 14.83
C PHE A 122 -21.10 0.36 16.18
N GLU A 123 -20.31 0.53 17.25
CA GLU A 123 -20.82 0.87 18.59
C GLU A 123 -21.57 2.22 18.59
N ARG A 124 -21.08 3.22 17.85
CA ARG A 124 -21.76 4.52 17.71
C ARG A 124 -23.07 4.43 16.92
N PHE A 125 -23.12 3.64 15.85
CA PHE A 125 -24.35 3.42 15.10
C PHE A 125 -25.39 2.70 15.96
N ALA A 126 -25.00 1.62 16.65
CA ALA A 126 -25.88 0.90 17.56
C ALA A 126 -26.36 1.77 18.74
N ALA A 127 -25.54 2.71 19.22
CA ALA A 127 -25.94 3.67 20.25
C ALA A 127 -26.96 4.71 19.73
N LYS A 128 -26.79 5.22 18.51
CA LYS A 128 -27.75 6.15 17.88
C LYS A 128 -29.11 5.50 17.65
N GLU A 129 -29.14 4.28 17.12
CA GLU A 129 -30.38 3.53 16.90
C GLU A 129 -31.16 3.34 18.22
N LYS A 130 -30.45 3.06 19.33
CA LYS A 130 -31.08 2.94 20.65
C LYS A 130 -31.67 4.25 21.18
N VAL A 131 -30.99 5.38 20.94
CA VAL A 131 -31.48 6.70 21.36
C VAL A 131 -32.73 7.07 20.56
N GLU A 132 -32.70 6.88 19.24
CA GLU A 132 -33.85 7.13 18.35
C GLU A 132 -35.06 6.28 18.76
N THR A 133 -34.86 4.98 19.04
CA THR A 133 -35.97 4.12 19.51
C THR A 133 -36.55 4.53 20.86
N ASN A 134 -35.75 5.14 21.74
CA ASN A 134 -36.22 5.59 23.06
C ASN A 134 -36.94 6.94 22.97
N GLU A 135 -36.46 7.87 22.13
CA GLU A 135 -37.13 9.16 21.89
C GLU A 135 -38.52 8.97 21.25
N ASP A 136 -38.68 7.96 20.39
CA ASP A 136 -39.97 7.59 19.81
C ASP A 136 -40.95 6.98 20.83
N LEU A 137 -40.46 6.37 21.91
CA LEU A 137 -41.28 5.79 22.98
C LEU A 137 -41.68 6.83 24.04
N GLU A 138 -40.83 7.83 24.31
CA GLU A 138 -41.08 8.86 25.33
C GLU A 138 -42.00 10.00 24.83
N THR A 139 -42.23 10.11 23.51
CA THR A 139 -43.07 11.18 22.93
C THR A 139 -44.55 10.80 22.75
N THR A 140 -44.97 9.58 23.12
CA THR A 140 -46.40 9.26 23.30
C THR A 140 -46.90 9.74 24.66
N PRO A 141 -47.85 10.69 24.74
CA PRO A 141 -48.30 11.24 26.02
C PRO A 141 -49.10 10.19 26.79
N MET A 142 -48.62 9.88 28.01
CA MET A 142 -49.37 9.15 29.04
C MET A 142 -50.69 9.89 29.30
N GLY A 143 -51.78 9.33 28.77
CA GLY A 143 -53.13 9.75 29.07
C GLY A 143 -53.39 9.67 30.58
N THR A 144 -53.86 10.79 31.12
CA THR A 144 -54.19 11.05 32.51
C THR A 144 -55.15 10.00 33.10
N ALA A 145 -54.73 9.30 34.16
CA ALA A 145 -55.63 8.62 35.08
C ALA A 145 -55.41 9.18 36.49
N SER A 146 -56.20 10.20 36.86
CA SER A 146 -56.22 10.76 38.21
C SER A 146 -56.88 9.78 39.20
N PRO A 147 -56.31 9.55 40.40
CA PRO A 147 -56.96 8.75 41.43
C PRO A 147 -57.97 9.63 42.20
N LYS A 148 -59.25 9.23 42.22
CA LYS A 148 -60.22 9.77 43.19
C LYS A 148 -60.08 8.99 44.49
N SER A 149 -59.50 9.63 45.50
CA SER A 149 -59.71 9.30 46.90
C SER A 149 -60.27 10.54 47.58
N GLU A 150 -61.54 10.52 48.00
CA GLU A 150 -62.04 11.39 49.08
C GLU A 150 -63.47 11.00 49.49
N VAL A 151 -63.72 11.16 50.79
CA VAL A 151 -65.00 11.16 51.55
C VAL A 151 -65.54 9.77 51.94
N VAL A 152 -65.22 9.23 53.12
CA VAL A 152 -65.69 9.57 54.49
C VAL A 152 -67.21 9.43 54.65
N ASN A 153 -67.67 8.22 54.97
CA ASN A 153 -68.58 7.88 56.08
C ASN A 153 -68.79 6.36 56.13
#